data_AF-A0A6N2NBN5-F1
#
_entry.id   AF-A0A6N2NBN5-F1
#
_cell.length_a   1.000
_cell.length_b   1.000
_cell.length_c   1.000
_cell.angle_alpha   90.00
_cell.angle_beta   90.00
_cell.angle_gamma   90.00
#
_symmetry.space_group_name_H-M   'P 1'
#
loop_
_entity.id
_entity.type
_entity.pdbx_description
1 polymer ?
#
loop_
_entity_poly.entity_id
_entity_poly.type
_entity_poly.pdbx_seq_one_letter_code
_entity_poly.pdbx_strand_id
1 'polypeptide(L)'
;MNNSFEQFCINYANERLQQHFNRHLFKLEQEEYEEDGIDWTKVDFEDNQECLNLFEKKPLGLLSLLDEESNFPNATDLTFTNKLKQYFNDNPCFKGQRGRAFGVCHYAGEVAYDTNGFLEKNRDPMHSEFIHLLSSSGCQLPKSASLSCQSGGLESLMQSVATKLKSQLFKLMHQLEKTTPHFIRCIKPNAKQFPSLYEDDLVSQQLQCCGVLEVVRISRYGYPNRMTHQEFAGRYGFLLKETNLSWDPLSMSVAILKKINFLPDMYEVGYTKVYLRMGQIERLEEQRKQFLLDIVEVQKYFRGGQARRHFRELKQGAMILQSCIRGENTRRKYNHMIKRRTTNAPLSIIRGWLARKQFNSMHKMKQLTHENSNFKRKPGKKILEVKVIPKEQVDIQGSILAELQKRVVKAEVTVAQKEEENRALKNQLQQNEKRWLDYEAKMKAMEEMWQMQMASLQSCCSQKGSCC
;
A
#
# COMPACT_ATOMS: atom_id res chain seq x y z
N MET A 1 20.31 -5.16 34.84
CA MET A 1 19.17 -6.03 35.20
C MET A 1 19.71 -7.45 35.17
N ASN A 2 19.71 -8.17 36.28
CA ASN A 2 20.24 -9.53 36.34
C ASN A 2 19.10 -10.51 36.03
N ASN A 3 19.26 -11.39 35.05
CA ASN A 3 18.28 -12.43 34.79
C ASN A 3 18.38 -13.50 35.88
N SER A 4 17.25 -13.83 36.49
CA SER A 4 17.13 -14.77 37.62
C SER A 4 16.35 -16.03 37.19
N PHE A 5 16.04 -16.91 38.13
CA PHE A 5 15.31 -18.16 37.95
C PHE A 5 14.00 -18.01 37.17
N GLU A 6 13.27 -16.91 37.39
CA GLU A 6 12.02 -16.60 36.70
C GLU A 6 12.23 -16.45 35.20
N GLN A 7 13.26 -15.68 34.80
CA GLN A 7 13.59 -15.48 33.39
C GLN A 7 14.13 -16.77 32.75
N PHE A 8 14.87 -17.57 33.53
CA PHE A 8 15.33 -18.89 33.11
C PHE A 8 14.16 -19.83 32.76
N CYS A 9 13.13 -19.87 33.60
CA CYS A 9 11.90 -20.63 33.35
C CYS A 9 11.12 -20.11 32.14
N ILE A 10 10.98 -18.79 32.00
CA ILE A 10 10.31 -18.15 30.85
C ILE A 10 11.03 -18.49 29.56
N ASN A 11 12.36 -18.38 29.54
CA ASN A 11 13.16 -18.64 28.35
C ASN A 11 13.16 -20.12 27.97
N TYR A 12 13.18 -21.03 28.95
CA TYR A 12 12.97 -22.46 28.70
C TYR A 12 11.62 -22.75 28.02
N ALA A 13 10.53 -22.18 28.53
CA ALA A 13 9.20 -22.34 27.92
C ALA A 13 9.16 -21.78 26.49
N ASN A 14 9.77 -20.60 26.27
CA ASN A 14 9.88 -19.99 24.95
C ASN A 14 10.70 -20.86 23.98
N GLU A 15 11.79 -21.49 24.44
CA GLU A 15 12.60 -22.40 23.64
C GLU A 15 11.76 -23.59 23.14
N ARG A 16 10.93 -24.17 24.01
CA ARG A 16 10.06 -25.30 23.65
C ARG A 16 8.93 -24.90 22.71
N LEU A 17 8.31 -23.74 22.93
CA LEU A 17 7.30 -23.19 22.03
C LEU A 17 7.90 -22.86 20.65
N GLN A 18 9.13 -22.34 20.61
CA GLN A 18 9.83 -22.07 19.37
C GLN A 18 10.13 -23.35 18.59
N GLN A 19 10.50 -24.45 19.26
CA GLN A 19 10.67 -25.76 18.61
C GLN A 19 9.37 -26.21 17.91
N HIS A 20 8.25 -26.14 18.61
CA HIS A 20 6.96 -26.53 18.04
C HIS A 20 6.55 -25.62 16.89
N PHE A 21 6.77 -24.32 17.02
CA PHE A 21 6.57 -23.37 15.94
C PHE A 21 7.40 -23.75 14.70
N ASN A 22 8.71 -23.99 14.87
CA ASN A 22 9.59 -24.38 13.77
C ASN A 22 9.09 -25.67 13.10
N ARG A 23 8.88 -26.74 13.88
CA ARG A 23 8.39 -28.03 13.35
C ARG A 23 7.08 -27.90 12.59
N HIS A 24 6.15 -27.08 13.08
CA HIS A 24 4.88 -26.87 12.41
C HIS A 24 5.06 -26.09 11.10
N LEU A 25 5.90 -25.06 11.09
CA LEU A 25 6.22 -24.30 9.89
C LEU A 25 6.83 -25.21 8.81
N PHE A 26 7.78 -26.07 9.19
CA PHE A 26 8.39 -27.04 8.26
C PHE A 26 7.37 -28.02 7.70
N LYS A 27 6.50 -28.56 8.55
CA LYS A 27 5.47 -29.49 8.12
C LYS A 27 4.53 -28.87 7.09
N LEU A 28 4.07 -27.64 7.33
CA LEU A 28 3.22 -26.92 6.37
C LEU A 28 3.93 -26.66 5.05
N GLU A 29 5.22 -26.30 5.09
CA GLU A 29 6.01 -26.07 3.88
C GLU A 29 6.23 -27.37 3.09
N GLN A 30 6.47 -28.48 3.79
CA GLN A 30 6.57 -29.82 3.18
C GLN A 30 5.23 -30.24 2.55
N GLU A 31 4.11 -30.09 3.26
CA GLU A 31 2.78 -30.41 2.75
C GLU A 31 2.47 -29.62 1.47
N GLU A 32 2.78 -28.31 1.42
CA GLU A 32 2.57 -27.51 0.21
C GLU A 32 3.45 -27.98 -0.98
N TYR A 33 4.69 -28.38 -0.72
CA TYR A 33 5.57 -28.92 -1.77
C TYR A 33 5.09 -30.29 -2.26
N GLU A 34 4.69 -31.18 -1.36
CA GLU A 34 4.14 -32.49 -1.71
C GLU A 34 2.84 -32.36 -2.51
N GLU A 35 1.95 -31.44 -2.12
CA GLU A 35 0.69 -31.15 -2.83
C GLU A 35 0.95 -30.64 -4.26
N ASP A 36 1.99 -29.83 -4.49
CA ASP A 36 2.32 -29.29 -5.81
C ASP A 36 3.39 -30.12 -6.57
N GLY A 37 3.79 -31.28 -6.03
CA GLY A 37 4.69 -32.23 -6.69
C GLY A 37 6.18 -31.84 -6.69
N ILE A 38 6.61 -31.02 -5.74
CA ILE A 38 7.99 -30.55 -5.59
C ILE A 38 8.80 -31.47 -4.69
N ASP A 39 10.03 -31.81 -5.11
CA ASP A 39 10.97 -32.59 -4.29
C ASP A 39 11.58 -31.70 -3.19
N TRP A 40 11.23 -31.99 -1.94
CA TRP A 40 11.61 -31.20 -0.77
C TRP A 40 12.95 -31.62 -0.12
N THR A 41 13.57 -32.72 -0.59
CA THR A 41 14.67 -33.43 0.10
C THR A 41 16.00 -32.67 0.26
N LYS A 42 16.07 -31.37 -0.06
CA LYS A 42 17.28 -30.53 -0.04
C LYS A 42 17.30 -29.43 1.05
N VAL A 43 16.42 -29.47 2.05
CA VAL A 43 16.36 -28.41 3.09
C VAL A 43 16.89 -28.92 4.43
N ASP A 44 18.16 -28.62 4.73
CA ASP A 44 18.77 -28.86 6.04
C ASP A 44 18.21 -27.83 7.05
N PHE A 45 17.41 -28.29 8.01
CA PHE A 45 16.91 -27.46 9.10
C PHE A 45 17.69 -27.70 10.40
N GLU A 46 18.31 -26.64 10.91
CA GLU A 46 18.90 -26.63 12.25
C GLU A 46 17.82 -26.30 13.30
N ASP A 47 17.29 -27.33 13.97
CA ASP A 47 16.37 -27.19 15.11
C ASP A 47 17.11 -26.72 16.38
N ASN A 48 16.38 -26.13 17.32
CA ASN A 48 16.91 -25.74 18.64
C ASN A 48 16.98 -26.91 19.64
N GLN A 49 17.02 -28.15 19.13
CA GLN A 49 17.02 -29.37 19.91
C GLN A 49 18.25 -29.47 20.83
N GLU A 50 19.40 -28.93 20.43
CA GLU A 50 20.61 -28.94 21.25
C GLU A 50 20.44 -28.09 22.53
N CYS A 51 19.86 -26.89 22.40
CA CYS A 51 19.52 -26.04 23.54
C CYS A 51 18.48 -26.72 24.45
N LEU A 52 17.44 -27.33 23.87
CA LEU A 52 16.45 -28.08 24.66
C LEU A 52 17.05 -29.31 25.36
N ASN A 53 18.02 -29.99 24.74
CA ASN A 53 18.75 -31.08 25.37
C ASN A 53 19.55 -30.58 26.58
N LEU A 54 20.16 -29.39 26.50
CA LEU A 54 20.85 -28.76 27.63
C LEU A 54 19.89 -28.58 28.83
N PHE A 55 18.63 -28.20 28.60
CA PHE A 55 17.63 -28.10 29.67
C PHE A 55 17.09 -29.45 30.16
N GLU A 56 16.72 -30.33 29.22
CA GLU A 56 15.79 -31.43 29.49
C GLU A 56 16.45 -32.81 29.63
N LYS A 57 17.67 -33.00 29.11
CA LYS A 57 18.32 -34.32 29.03
C LYS A 57 18.50 -34.92 30.43
N LYS A 58 18.08 -36.18 30.59
CA LYS A 58 18.30 -36.94 31.83
C LYS A 58 19.52 -37.86 31.68
N PRO A 59 20.34 -38.05 32.73
CA PRO A 59 20.28 -37.39 34.04
C PRO A 59 20.98 -36.01 34.07
N LEU A 60 21.76 -35.67 33.05
CA LEU A 60 22.62 -34.48 33.00
C LEU A 60 22.01 -33.35 32.16
N GLY A 61 21.02 -32.65 32.73
CA GLY A 61 20.39 -31.47 32.15
C GLY A 61 20.25 -30.37 33.20
N LEU A 62 20.14 -29.10 32.78
CA LEU A 62 20.07 -27.94 33.69
C LEU A 62 18.98 -28.14 34.75
N LEU A 63 17.79 -28.60 34.35
CA LEU A 63 16.66 -28.80 35.29
C LEU A 63 16.92 -29.98 36.24
N SER A 64 17.55 -31.06 35.76
CA SER A 64 17.85 -32.23 36.59
C SER A 64 18.94 -31.95 37.61
N LEU A 65 19.99 -31.22 37.22
CA LEU A 65 21.05 -30.80 38.14
C LEU A 65 20.54 -29.76 39.15
N LEU A 66 19.63 -28.88 38.73
CA LEU A 66 19.00 -27.92 39.64
C LEU A 66 18.17 -28.63 40.71
N ASP A 67 17.39 -29.65 40.33
CA ASP A 67 16.60 -30.44 41.27
C ASP A 67 17.46 -31.28 42.21
N GLU A 68 18.55 -31.86 41.72
CA GLU A 68 19.50 -32.61 42.53
C GLU A 68 20.14 -31.70 43.61
N GLU A 69 20.68 -30.54 43.20
CA GLU A 69 21.28 -29.58 44.16
C GLU A 69 20.22 -28.95 45.06
N SER A 70 18.99 -28.75 44.59
CA SER A 70 17.90 -28.25 45.43
C SER A 70 17.58 -29.22 46.58
N ASN A 71 17.68 -30.53 46.35
CA ASN A 71 17.43 -31.53 47.39
C ASN A 71 18.65 -31.81 48.29
N PHE A 72 19.83 -31.29 47.95
CA PHE A 72 21.04 -31.52 48.74
C PHE A 72 21.16 -30.50 49.89
N PRO A 73 21.26 -30.93 51.17
CA PRO A 73 21.15 -30.03 52.33
C PRO A 73 22.24 -28.94 52.38
N ASN A 74 23.45 -29.26 51.94
CA ASN A 74 24.61 -28.36 52.00
C ASN A 74 24.92 -27.69 50.65
N ALA A 75 24.06 -27.85 49.65
CA ALA A 75 24.25 -27.20 48.37
C ALA A 75 23.98 -25.69 48.49
N THR A 76 24.75 -24.92 47.73
CA THR A 76 24.62 -23.47 47.62
C THR A 76 24.51 -23.10 46.15
N ASP A 77 24.02 -21.90 45.84
CA ASP A 77 23.96 -21.44 44.45
C ASP A 77 25.34 -21.47 43.76
N LEU A 78 26.44 -21.28 44.52
CA LEU A 78 27.80 -21.39 44.01
C LEU A 78 28.18 -22.85 43.66
N THR A 79 27.81 -23.84 44.51
CA THR A 79 28.09 -25.26 44.19
C THR A 79 27.31 -25.69 42.96
N PHE A 80 26.05 -25.28 42.85
CA PHE A 80 25.24 -25.49 41.66
C PHE A 80 25.89 -24.90 40.42
N THR A 81 26.31 -23.63 40.46
CA THR A 81 26.96 -22.96 39.32
C THR A 81 28.25 -23.67 38.89
N ASN A 82 29.07 -24.09 39.86
CA ASN A 82 30.31 -24.82 39.58
C ASN A 82 30.04 -26.18 38.95
N LYS A 83 29.00 -26.89 39.43
CA LYS A 83 28.55 -28.16 38.86
C LYS A 83 28.10 -27.97 37.41
N LEU A 84 27.31 -26.95 37.11
CA LEU A 84 26.91 -26.63 35.73
C LEU A 84 28.13 -26.42 34.81
N LYS A 85 29.11 -25.63 35.26
CA LYS A 85 30.34 -25.37 34.49
C LYS A 85 31.15 -26.65 34.27
N GLN A 86 31.22 -27.54 35.25
CA GLN A 86 31.94 -28.80 35.11
C GLN A 86 31.30 -29.73 34.06
N TYR A 87 29.97 -29.82 34.00
CA TYR A 87 29.28 -30.73 33.09
C TYR A 87 29.05 -30.17 31.68
N PHE A 88 28.94 -28.84 31.52
CA PHE A 88 28.51 -28.23 30.27
C PHE A 88 29.53 -27.31 29.59
N ASN A 89 30.78 -27.22 30.06
CA ASN A 89 31.77 -26.31 29.47
C ASN A 89 32.01 -26.54 27.97
N ASP A 90 31.87 -27.80 27.52
CA ASP A 90 32.08 -28.20 26.13
C ASP A 90 30.79 -28.12 25.28
N ASN A 91 29.63 -27.82 25.89
CA ASN A 91 28.37 -27.71 25.16
C ASN A 91 28.28 -26.34 24.46
N PRO A 92 27.97 -26.27 23.15
CA PRO A 92 27.98 -25.00 22.41
C PRO A 92 26.90 -24.02 22.86
N CYS A 93 25.80 -24.53 23.43
CA CYS A 93 24.71 -23.70 23.96
C CYS A 93 24.98 -23.20 25.40
N PHE A 94 26.05 -23.65 26.06
CA PHE A 94 26.39 -23.22 27.42
C PHE A 94 27.60 -22.29 27.42
N LYS A 95 27.54 -21.23 28.23
CA LYS A 95 28.66 -20.29 28.43
C LYS A 95 29.01 -20.18 29.91
N GLY A 96 30.21 -20.60 30.28
CA GLY A 96 30.72 -20.38 31.64
C GLY A 96 30.98 -18.90 31.89
N GLN A 97 30.43 -18.35 32.98
CA GLN A 97 30.73 -16.98 33.43
C GLN A 97 31.53 -16.96 34.74
N ARG A 98 32.06 -15.80 35.12
CA ARG A 98 32.78 -15.64 36.41
C ARG A 98 31.78 -15.57 37.57
N GLY A 99 32.18 -16.10 38.73
CA GLY A 99 31.34 -16.07 39.93
C GLY A 99 30.08 -16.93 39.83
N ARG A 100 28.98 -16.44 40.40
CA ARG A 100 27.66 -17.08 40.49
C ARG A 100 26.79 -16.81 39.24
N ALA A 101 27.37 -17.00 38.06
CA ALA A 101 26.64 -16.81 36.82
C ALA A 101 27.00 -17.87 35.78
N PHE A 102 26.04 -18.12 34.88
CA PHE A 102 26.21 -18.91 33.67
C PHE A 102 25.39 -18.29 32.54
N GLY A 103 25.77 -18.56 31.30
CA GLY A 103 25.06 -18.12 30.10
C GLY A 103 24.47 -19.31 29.35
N VAL A 104 23.35 -19.07 28.68
CA VAL A 104 22.75 -20.00 27.72
C VAL A 104 22.53 -19.29 26.40
N CYS A 105 22.96 -19.92 25.30
CA CYS A 105 22.67 -19.47 23.95
C CYS A 105 21.28 -19.96 23.54
N HIS A 106 20.27 -19.11 23.71
CA HIS A 106 18.91 -19.36 23.25
C HIS A 106 18.77 -19.05 21.76
N TYR A 107 17.67 -19.48 21.14
CA TYR A 107 17.35 -19.08 19.76
C TYR A 107 17.32 -17.54 19.58
N ALA A 108 16.96 -16.81 20.63
CA ALA A 108 16.86 -15.35 20.68
C ALA A 108 18.19 -14.63 20.99
N GLY A 109 19.28 -15.38 21.22
CA GLY A 109 20.58 -14.86 21.63
C GLY A 109 21.07 -15.35 22.98
N GLU A 110 22.26 -14.93 23.38
CA GLU A 110 22.87 -15.30 24.65
C GLU A 110 22.22 -14.56 25.82
N VAL A 111 21.83 -15.31 26.86
CA VAL A 111 21.28 -14.76 28.10
C VAL A 111 22.13 -15.21 29.28
N ALA A 112 22.63 -14.24 30.05
CA ALA A 112 23.37 -14.45 31.29
C ALA A 112 22.40 -14.54 32.48
N TYR A 113 22.51 -15.60 33.28
CA TYR A 113 21.72 -15.83 34.49
C TYR A 113 22.59 -15.74 35.74
N ASP A 114 22.13 -14.99 36.73
CA ASP A 114 22.70 -14.91 38.07
C ASP A 114 22.04 -15.99 38.94
N THR A 115 22.83 -16.93 39.47
CA THR A 115 22.30 -18.08 40.23
C THR A 115 21.86 -17.73 41.64
N ASN A 116 22.04 -16.49 42.10
CA ASN A 116 21.66 -16.09 43.44
C ASN A 116 20.16 -16.35 43.72
N GLY A 117 19.88 -17.19 44.71
CA GLY A 117 18.53 -17.60 45.10
C GLY A 117 17.88 -18.65 44.20
N PHE A 118 18.60 -19.26 43.24
CA PHE A 118 18.03 -20.28 42.35
C PHE A 118 17.53 -21.50 43.13
N LEU A 119 18.33 -22.01 44.07
CA LEU A 119 17.97 -23.23 44.81
C LEU A 119 16.73 -23.00 45.70
N GLU A 120 16.66 -21.85 46.38
CA GLU A 120 15.53 -21.48 47.22
C GLU A 120 14.24 -21.33 46.39
N LYS A 121 14.31 -20.58 45.28
CA LYS A 121 13.17 -20.38 44.38
C LYS A 121 12.68 -21.68 43.72
N ASN A 122 13.59 -22.62 43.46
CA ASN A 122 13.21 -23.91 42.88
C ASN A 122 12.58 -24.87 43.91
N ARG A 123 12.98 -24.78 45.19
CA ARG A 123 12.41 -25.59 46.28
C ARG A 123 10.94 -25.26 46.55
N ASP A 124 10.56 -23.99 46.43
CA ASP A 124 9.20 -23.47 46.73
C ASP A 124 8.56 -24.13 47.97
N PRO A 125 9.22 -24.02 49.15
CA PRO A 125 8.85 -24.83 50.30
C PRO A 125 7.48 -24.43 50.86
N MET A 126 6.48 -25.28 50.66
CA MET A 126 5.16 -25.16 51.27
C MET A 126 5.04 -26.08 52.49
N HIS A 127 4.94 -25.51 53.69
CA HIS A 127 4.79 -26.29 54.91
C HIS A 127 3.40 -26.94 54.99
N SER A 128 3.36 -28.23 55.33
CA SER A 128 2.12 -29.00 55.43
C SER A 128 1.14 -28.45 56.47
N GLU A 129 1.64 -27.77 57.51
CA GLU A 129 0.81 -27.10 58.51
C GLU A 129 -0.03 -25.95 57.94
N PHE A 130 0.48 -25.20 56.95
CA PHE A 130 -0.29 -24.15 56.31
C PHE A 130 -1.46 -24.73 55.49
N ILE A 131 -1.23 -25.86 54.83
CA ILE A 131 -2.28 -26.61 54.13
C ILE A 131 -3.33 -27.11 55.14
N HIS A 132 -2.88 -27.66 56.27
CA HIS A 132 -3.79 -28.10 57.34
C HIS A 132 -4.61 -26.94 57.92
N LEU A 133 -3.98 -25.79 58.16
CA LEU A 133 -4.65 -24.58 58.64
C LEU A 133 -5.74 -24.13 57.65
N LEU A 134 -5.43 -24.08 56.35
CA LEU A 134 -6.42 -23.76 55.31
C LEU A 134 -7.58 -24.74 55.28
N SER A 135 -7.30 -26.04 55.46
CA SER A 135 -8.34 -27.08 55.54
C SER A 135 -9.24 -26.93 56.77
N SER A 136 -8.70 -26.40 57.87
CA SER A 136 -9.42 -26.20 59.13
C SER A 136 -10.30 -24.94 59.15
N SER A 137 -10.21 -24.07 58.14
CA SER A 137 -10.92 -22.78 58.14
C SER A 137 -12.46 -22.94 58.16
N GLY A 138 -13.16 -22.04 58.84
CA GLY A 138 -14.64 -22.02 58.84
C GLY A 138 -15.26 -21.69 57.48
N CYS A 139 -14.51 -21.06 56.57
CA CYS A 139 -14.98 -20.61 55.27
C CYS A 139 -14.76 -21.68 54.18
N GLN A 140 -15.67 -21.75 53.19
CA GLN A 140 -15.53 -22.72 52.09
C GLN A 140 -14.38 -22.40 51.12
N LEU A 141 -14.07 -21.12 50.89
CA LEU A 141 -13.02 -20.73 49.93
C LEU A 141 -11.64 -21.27 50.31
N PRO A 142 -11.10 -21.06 51.54
CA PRO A 142 -9.79 -21.63 51.92
C PRO A 142 -9.78 -23.16 51.94
N LYS A 143 -10.90 -23.79 52.32
CA LYS A 143 -11.08 -25.25 52.26
C LYS A 143 -10.94 -25.79 50.84
N SER A 144 -11.58 -25.13 49.87
CA SER A 144 -11.48 -25.51 48.46
C SER A 144 -10.05 -25.35 47.91
N ALA A 145 -9.33 -24.31 48.32
CA ALA A 145 -7.92 -24.12 47.96
C ALA A 145 -7.01 -25.21 48.55
N SER A 146 -7.27 -25.66 49.79
CA SER A 146 -6.53 -26.78 50.41
C SER A 146 -6.71 -28.09 49.64
N LEU A 147 -7.92 -28.40 49.17
CA LEU A 147 -8.19 -29.61 48.38
C LEU A 147 -7.39 -29.62 47.06
N SER A 148 -7.26 -28.45 46.42
CA SER A 148 -6.40 -28.30 45.23
C SER A 148 -4.93 -28.61 45.55
N CYS A 149 -4.45 -28.25 46.73
CA CYS A 149 -3.06 -28.49 47.14
C CYS A 149 -2.78 -29.95 47.51
N GLN A 150 -3.80 -30.71 47.94
CA GLN A 150 -3.66 -32.11 48.37
C GLN A 150 -3.88 -33.12 47.23
N SER A 151 -4.44 -32.70 46.10
CA SER A 151 -4.82 -33.57 44.98
C SER A 151 -3.64 -34.30 44.30
N GLY A 152 -2.39 -33.98 44.62
CA GLY A 152 -1.18 -34.61 44.08
C GLY A 152 -0.46 -35.62 44.99
N GLY A 153 -0.94 -35.89 46.21
CA GLY A 153 -0.25 -36.77 47.17
C GLY A 153 1.06 -36.18 47.75
N LEU A 154 1.75 -36.94 48.61
CA LEU A 154 3.00 -36.50 49.29
C LEU A 154 4.15 -36.26 48.30
N GLU A 155 4.20 -37.00 47.18
CA GLU A 155 5.17 -36.80 46.10
C GLU A 155 5.01 -35.45 45.38
N SER A 156 3.80 -34.89 45.33
CA SER A 156 3.57 -33.56 44.74
C SER A 156 4.05 -32.41 45.62
N LEU A 157 4.21 -32.62 46.93
CA LEU A 157 4.73 -31.60 47.85
C LEU A 157 6.25 -31.45 47.78
N MET A 158 6.95 -32.47 47.25
CA MET A 158 8.41 -32.49 47.13
C MET A 158 8.88 -32.21 45.69
N GLN A 159 7.97 -31.94 44.76
CA GLN A 159 8.33 -31.56 43.40
C GLN A 159 8.76 -30.10 43.36
N SER A 160 9.93 -29.87 42.78
CA SER A 160 10.44 -28.53 42.50
C SER A 160 9.61 -27.78 41.47
N VAL A 161 9.74 -26.45 41.48
CA VAL A 161 9.10 -25.58 40.48
C VAL A 161 9.53 -25.96 39.07
N ALA A 162 10.82 -26.21 38.84
CA ALA A 162 11.35 -26.61 37.54
C ALA A 162 10.73 -27.91 37.01
N THR A 163 10.62 -28.95 37.84
CA THR A 163 10.02 -30.22 37.44
C THR A 163 8.52 -30.09 37.17
N LYS A 164 7.80 -29.33 38.00
CA LYS A 164 6.38 -29.05 37.79
C LYS A 164 6.14 -28.28 36.50
N LEU A 165 6.93 -27.23 36.25
CA LEU A 165 6.91 -26.44 35.02
C LEU A 165 7.16 -27.32 33.80
N LYS A 166 8.20 -28.16 33.83
CA LYS A 166 8.48 -29.12 32.74
C LYS A 166 7.28 -30.02 32.48
N SER A 167 6.71 -30.65 33.50
CA SER A 167 5.55 -31.53 33.33
C SER A 167 4.34 -30.81 32.72
N GLN A 168 4.03 -29.61 33.21
CA GLN A 168 2.93 -28.80 32.69
C GLN A 168 3.17 -28.35 31.25
N LEU A 169 4.38 -27.93 30.93
CA LEU A 169 4.77 -27.54 29.57
C LEU A 169 4.62 -28.72 28.61
N PHE A 170 5.12 -29.91 28.95
CA PHE A 170 4.95 -31.10 28.11
C PHE A 170 3.47 -31.44 27.86
N LYS A 171 2.61 -31.33 28.87
CA LYS A 171 1.15 -31.52 28.71
C LYS A 171 0.55 -30.49 27.75
N LEU A 172 0.93 -29.23 27.89
CA LEU A 172 0.50 -28.15 26.99
C LEU A 172 0.96 -28.42 25.55
N MET A 173 2.23 -28.74 25.33
CA MET A 173 2.76 -29.02 23.99
C MET A 173 2.00 -30.17 23.31
N HIS A 174 1.72 -31.25 24.04
CA HIS A 174 0.96 -32.38 23.51
C HIS A 174 -0.50 -32.02 23.16
N GLN A 175 -1.11 -31.05 23.84
CA GLN A 175 -2.43 -30.53 23.48
C GLN A 175 -2.35 -29.68 22.21
N LEU A 176 -1.34 -28.82 22.08
CA LEU A 176 -1.13 -27.97 20.91
C LEU A 176 -0.88 -28.79 19.64
N GLU A 177 -0.10 -29.87 19.73
CA GLU A 177 0.20 -30.80 18.62
C GLU A 177 -1.04 -31.49 18.03
N LYS A 178 -2.16 -31.56 18.78
CA LYS A 178 -3.42 -32.13 18.29
C LYS A 178 -4.30 -31.12 17.56
N THR A 179 -3.88 -29.86 17.49
CA THR A 179 -4.63 -28.76 16.90
C THR A 179 -3.89 -28.18 15.70
N THR A 180 -4.58 -27.35 14.92
CA THR A 180 -3.96 -26.52 13.88
C THR A 180 -3.58 -25.18 14.51
N PRO A 181 -2.29 -24.90 14.74
CA PRO A 181 -1.86 -23.66 15.39
C PRO A 181 -1.93 -22.47 14.43
N HIS A 182 -2.21 -21.30 15.00
CA HIS A 182 -2.09 -20.00 14.33
C HIS A 182 -1.15 -19.12 15.15
N PHE A 183 -0.18 -18.48 14.51
CA PHE A 183 0.86 -17.72 15.20
C PHE A 183 0.70 -16.21 14.98
N ILE A 184 0.59 -15.47 16.07
CA ILE A 184 0.53 -14.00 16.08
C ILE A 184 1.74 -13.49 16.86
N ARG A 185 2.58 -12.65 16.24
CA ARG A 185 3.74 -12.01 16.88
C ARG A 185 3.44 -10.53 17.10
N CYS A 186 3.39 -10.12 18.37
CA CYS A 186 3.14 -8.73 18.75
C CYS A 186 4.46 -7.97 18.85
N ILE A 187 4.57 -6.82 18.17
CA ILE A 187 5.77 -5.98 18.17
C ILE A 187 5.45 -4.63 18.81
N LYS A 188 6.25 -4.21 19.78
CA LYS A 188 6.18 -2.89 20.41
C LYS A 188 6.98 -1.88 19.58
N PRO A 189 6.36 -0.89 18.94
CA PRO A 189 7.07 0.00 18.01
C PRO A 189 7.99 1.00 18.70
N ASN A 190 7.71 1.37 19.95
CA ASN A 190 8.54 2.28 20.74
C ASN A 190 8.32 2.04 22.24
N ALA A 191 9.35 2.30 23.07
CA ALA A 191 9.29 2.06 24.50
C ALA A 191 8.23 2.92 25.22
N LYS A 192 8.00 4.13 24.71
CA LYS A 192 7.13 5.18 25.28
C LYS A 192 5.63 4.98 25.02
N GLN A 193 5.26 4.01 24.19
CA GLN A 193 3.88 3.72 23.79
C GLN A 193 3.17 4.88 23.07
N PHE A 194 3.91 5.70 22.31
CA PHE A 194 3.31 6.76 21.51
C PHE A 194 2.88 6.29 20.11
N PRO A 195 1.76 6.78 19.57
CA PRO A 195 1.37 6.49 18.20
C PRO A 195 2.35 7.13 17.21
N SER A 196 2.55 6.51 16.06
CA SER A 196 3.42 6.99 14.96
C SER A 196 4.90 7.15 15.30
N LEU A 197 5.35 6.68 16.47
CA LEU A 197 6.76 6.63 16.84
C LEU A 197 7.29 5.21 16.62
N TYR A 198 8.40 5.10 15.89
CA TYR A 198 9.06 3.83 15.58
C TYR A 198 10.53 3.91 16.01
N GLU A 199 10.95 3.00 16.87
CA GLU A 199 12.32 2.87 17.37
C GLU A 199 12.97 1.66 16.71
N ASP A 200 13.82 1.91 15.70
CA ASP A 200 14.46 0.88 14.87
C ASP A 200 15.17 -0.20 15.70
N ASP A 201 15.98 0.20 16.68
CA ASP A 201 16.76 -0.73 17.51
C ASP A 201 15.87 -1.65 18.34
N LEU A 202 14.82 -1.09 18.95
CA LEU A 202 13.87 -1.85 19.76
C LEU A 202 13.08 -2.85 18.92
N VAL A 203 12.64 -2.45 17.73
CA VAL A 203 11.88 -3.33 16.83
C VAL A 203 12.80 -4.40 16.25
N SER A 204 14.00 -4.05 15.81
CA SER A 204 14.99 -5.00 15.31
C SER A 204 15.32 -6.08 16.34
N GLN A 205 15.56 -5.68 17.60
CA GLN A 205 15.79 -6.62 18.70
C GLN A 205 14.59 -7.55 18.92
N GLN A 206 13.36 -7.03 18.87
CA GLN A 206 12.16 -7.87 19.00
C GLN A 206 12.02 -8.86 17.83
N LEU A 207 12.32 -8.47 16.60
CA LEU A 207 12.25 -9.37 15.45
C LEU A 207 13.25 -10.54 15.59
N GLN A 208 14.42 -10.29 16.16
CA GLN A 208 15.39 -11.32 16.53
C GLN A 208 14.83 -12.21 17.64
N CYS A 209 14.42 -11.63 18.77
CA CYS A 209 13.99 -12.40 19.94
C CYS A 209 12.66 -13.15 19.75
N CYS A 210 11.77 -12.69 18.87
CA CYS A 210 10.51 -13.36 18.56
C CYS A 210 10.65 -14.48 17.51
N GLY A 211 11.86 -14.75 17.02
CA GLY A 211 12.11 -15.79 16.02
C GLY A 211 11.55 -15.46 14.63
N VAL A 212 11.20 -14.21 14.35
CA VAL A 212 10.67 -13.80 13.03
C VAL A 212 11.74 -13.94 11.96
N LEU A 213 12.98 -13.58 12.27
CA LEU A 213 14.10 -13.76 11.34
C LEU A 213 14.36 -15.24 11.02
N GLU A 214 14.07 -16.13 11.97
CA GLU A 214 14.20 -17.57 11.76
C GLU A 214 13.17 -18.07 10.75
N VAL A 215 11.92 -17.59 10.81
CA VAL A 215 10.90 -17.86 9.77
C VAL A 215 11.39 -17.46 8.39
N VAL A 216 11.96 -16.26 8.27
CA VAL A 216 12.51 -15.76 7.01
C VAL A 216 13.70 -16.61 6.56
N ARG A 217 14.54 -17.06 7.49
CA ARG A 217 15.67 -17.95 7.22
C ARG A 217 15.19 -19.31 6.68
N ILE A 218 14.21 -19.93 7.34
CA ILE A 218 13.59 -21.19 6.94
C ILE A 218 12.99 -21.06 5.53
N SER A 219 12.17 -20.04 5.31
CA SER A 219 11.54 -19.77 4.00
C SER A 219 12.57 -19.54 2.89
N ARG A 220 13.77 -19.03 3.21
CA ARG A 220 14.87 -18.84 2.26
C ARG A 220 15.58 -20.12 1.85
N TYR A 221 15.58 -21.17 2.68
CA TYR A 221 16.14 -22.46 2.30
C TYR A 221 15.27 -23.20 1.29
N GLY A 222 13.95 -23.00 1.35
CA GLY A 222 13.01 -23.45 0.34
C GLY A 222 12.91 -22.51 -0.86
N TYR A 223 11.68 -22.29 -1.30
CA TYR A 223 11.32 -21.41 -2.41
C TYR A 223 10.42 -20.28 -1.89
N PRO A 224 10.98 -19.14 -1.46
CA PRO A 224 10.22 -18.06 -0.83
C PRO A 224 9.32 -17.31 -1.82
N ASN A 225 9.67 -17.32 -3.11
CA ASN A 225 8.88 -16.68 -4.15
C ASN A 225 8.05 -17.73 -4.87
N ARG A 226 6.73 -17.64 -4.74
CA ARG A 226 5.76 -18.59 -5.28
C ARG A 226 4.70 -17.83 -6.05
N MET A 227 4.39 -18.26 -7.26
CA MET A 227 3.37 -17.62 -8.10
C MET A 227 2.62 -18.69 -8.86
N THR A 228 1.30 -18.56 -8.99
CA THR A 228 0.56 -19.46 -9.88
C THR A 228 1.04 -19.31 -11.32
N HIS A 229 0.91 -20.35 -12.13
CA HIS A 229 1.27 -20.26 -13.54
C HIS A 229 0.56 -19.13 -14.27
N GLN A 230 -0.70 -18.84 -13.91
CA GLN A 230 -1.46 -17.73 -14.48
C GLN A 230 -0.86 -16.36 -14.13
N GLU A 231 -0.52 -16.13 -12.86
CA GLU A 231 0.12 -14.88 -12.44
C GLU A 231 1.50 -14.72 -13.06
N PHE A 232 2.29 -15.80 -13.10
CA PHE A 232 3.64 -15.77 -13.65
C PHE A 232 3.62 -15.49 -15.16
N ALA A 233 2.78 -16.21 -15.91
CA ALA A 233 2.61 -16.00 -17.34
C ALA A 233 2.04 -14.60 -17.67
N GLY A 234 1.06 -14.12 -16.91
CA GLY A 234 0.51 -12.77 -17.09
C GLY A 234 1.52 -11.67 -16.77
N ARG A 235 2.36 -11.86 -15.74
CA ARG A 235 3.34 -10.88 -15.29
C ARG A 235 4.57 -10.81 -16.20
N TYR A 236 5.06 -11.96 -16.67
CA TYR A 236 6.33 -12.07 -17.40
C TYR A 236 6.19 -12.55 -18.85
N GLY A 237 4.97 -12.75 -19.34
CA GLY A 237 4.71 -13.22 -20.70
C GLY A 237 5.29 -12.33 -21.80
N PHE A 238 5.44 -11.02 -21.56
CA PHE A 238 6.08 -10.08 -22.49
C PHE A 238 7.55 -10.44 -22.77
N LEU A 239 8.19 -11.24 -21.90
CA LEU A 239 9.54 -11.73 -22.14
C LEU A 239 9.58 -12.72 -23.29
N LEU A 240 8.48 -13.38 -23.68
CA LEU A 240 8.47 -14.26 -24.85
C LEU A 240 8.27 -13.43 -26.13
N LYS A 241 9.09 -13.68 -27.16
CA LYS A 241 8.98 -12.98 -28.46
C LYS A 241 7.77 -13.43 -29.27
N GLU A 242 7.35 -14.68 -29.08
CA GLU A 242 6.23 -15.31 -29.77
C GLU A 242 5.22 -15.76 -28.70
N THR A 243 4.25 -14.91 -28.40
CA THR A 243 3.06 -15.34 -27.65
C THR A 243 2.15 -16.06 -28.63
N ASN A 244 2.38 -17.36 -28.84
CA ASN A 244 1.36 -18.20 -29.44
C ASN A 244 0.14 -18.16 -28.50
N LEU A 245 -0.99 -17.64 -28.98
CA LEU A 245 -2.24 -17.49 -28.23
C LEU A 245 -2.80 -18.82 -27.67
N SER A 246 -2.22 -19.96 -28.05
CA SER A 246 -2.64 -21.30 -27.62
C SER A 246 -1.84 -21.88 -26.46
N TRP A 247 -0.86 -21.16 -25.91
CA TRP A 247 -0.05 -21.71 -24.82
C TRP A 247 -0.83 -21.61 -23.51
N ASP A 248 -0.95 -22.74 -22.82
CA ASP A 248 -1.48 -22.75 -21.47
C ASP A 248 -0.49 -22.05 -20.51
N PRO A 249 -0.97 -21.53 -19.37
CA PRO A 249 -0.12 -20.78 -18.43
C PRO A 249 1.11 -21.55 -17.93
N LEU A 250 1.02 -22.88 -17.78
CA LEU A 250 2.13 -23.72 -17.36
C LEU A 250 3.20 -23.78 -18.46
N SER A 251 2.81 -24.06 -19.70
CA SER A 251 3.71 -24.05 -20.85
C SER A 251 4.40 -22.68 -21.04
N MET A 252 3.65 -21.59 -20.87
CA MET A 252 4.23 -20.23 -20.88
C MET A 252 5.25 -20.05 -19.77
N SER A 253 4.93 -20.47 -18.55
CA SER A 253 5.83 -20.37 -17.40
C SER A 253 7.15 -21.10 -17.65
N VAL A 254 7.07 -22.35 -18.13
CA VAL A 254 8.26 -23.16 -18.45
C VAL A 254 9.11 -22.50 -19.53
N ALA A 255 8.50 -21.94 -20.57
CA ALA A 255 9.23 -21.28 -21.63
C ALA A 255 9.91 -19.97 -21.18
N ILE A 256 9.26 -19.19 -20.31
CA ILE A 256 9.86 -17.99 -19.72
C ILE A 256 11.08 -18.37 -18.88
N LEU A 257 10.96 -19.40 -18.03
CA LEU A 257 12.05 -19.89 -17.19
C LEU A 257 13.26 -20.36 -18.03
N LYS A 258 13.00 -21.11 -19.10
CA LYS A 258 14.03 -21.55 -20.05
C LYS A 258 14.71 -20.36 -20.75
N LYS A 259 13.95 -19.33 -21.13
CA LYS A 259 14.50 -18.15 -21.81
C LYS A 259 15.49 -17.36 -20.94
N ILE A 260 15.24 -17.28 -19.64
CA ILE A 260 16.08 -16.52 -18.71
C ILE A 260 17.36 -17.29 -18.34
N ASN A 261 17.43 -18.58 -18.70
CA ASN A 261 18.56 -19.47 -18.38
C ASN A 261 18.86 -19.48 -16.88
N PHE A 262 17.83 -19.72 -16.05
CA PHE A 262 18.07 -20.04 -14.64
C PHE A 262 18.78 -21.40 -14.53
N LEU A 263 19.65 -21.54 -13.53
CA LEU A 263 20.21 -22.85 -13.19
C LEU A 263 19.07 -23.76 -12.72
N PRO A 264 19.07 -25.05 -13.07
CA PRO A 264 17.99 -25.97 -12.71
C PRO A 264 17.66 -26.02 -11.21
N ASP A 265 18.65 -25.91 -10.32
CA ASP A 265 18.42 -25.92 -8.87
C ASP A 265 17.82 -24.62 -8.29
N MET A 266 17.69 -23.56 -9.10
CA MET A 266 17.25 -22.23 -8.64
C MET A 266 15.75 -22.00 -8.79
N TYR A 267 15.04 -22.92 -9.43
CA TYR A 267 13.60 -22.88 -9.59
C TYR A 267 13.03 -24.30 -9.65
N GLU A 268 11.76 -24.43 -9.27
CA GLU A 268 10.99 -25.64 -9.47
C GLU A 268 9.64 -25.31 -10.09
N VAL A 269 9.10 -26.24 -10.85
CA VAL A 269 7.80 -26.10 -11.52
C VAL A 269 6.86 -27.13 -10.93
N GLY A 270 5.94 -26.67 -10.11
CA GLY A 270 4.90 -27.53 -9.54
C GLY A 270 3.72 -27.68 -10.50
N TYR A 271 2.68 -28.36 -10.04
CA TYR A 271 1.46 -28.55 -10.81
C TYR A 271 0.67 -27.24 -11.01
N THR A 272 0.69 -26.37 -10.02
CA THR A 272 -0.12 -25.14 -10.01
C THR A 272 0.72 -23.87 -9.96
N LYS A 273 1.95 -23.94 -9.43
CA LYS A 273 2.80 -22.78 -9.18
C LYS A 273 4.22 -22.94 -9.74
N VAL A 274 4.85 -21.80 -9.96
CA VAL A 274 6.30 -21.66 -10.14
C VAL A 274 6.92 -21.28 -8.81
N TYR A 275 7.98 -22.00 -8.44
CA TYR A 275 8.75 -21.82 -7.21
C TYR A 275 10.14 -21.28 -7.56
N LEU A 276 10.54 -20.17 -6.94
CA LEU A 276 11.81 -19.50 -7.24
C LEU A 276 12.62 -19.31 -5.95
N ARG A 277 13.91 -19.64 -6.01
CA ARG A 277 14.86 -19.30 -4.95
C ARG A 277 15.12 -17.79 -4.90
N MET A 278 15.69 -17.35 -3.79
CA MET A 278 16.15 -15.96 -3.60
C MET A 278 17.01 -15.47 -4.77
N GLY A 279 16.86 -14.20 -5.15
CA GLY A 279 17.63 -13.57 -6.22
C GLY A 279 17.04 -13.77 -7.63
N GLN A 280 16.21 -14.78 -7.86
CA GLN A 280 15.69 -15.05 -9.21
C GLN A 280 14.53 -14.14 -9.59
N ILE A 281 13.66 -13.79 -8.63
CA ILE A 281 12.56 -12.85 -8.86
C ILE A 281 13.09 -11.44 -9.17
N GLU A 282 14.18 -11.03 -8.53
CA GLU A 282 14.82 -9.74 -8.75
C GLU A 282 15.37 -9.63 -10.18
N ARG A 283 15.91 -10.71 -10.74
CA ARG A 283 16.35 -10.77 -12.14
C ARG A 283 15.19 -10.60 -13.12
N LEU A 284 14.06 -11.24 -12.84
CA LEU A 284 12.82 -11.11 -13.62
C LEU A 284 12.27 -9.68 -13.57
N GLU A 285 12.23 -9.09 -12.37
CA GLU A 285 11.75 -7.73 -12.17
C GLU A 285 12.66 -6.68 -12.78
N GLU A 286 13.99 -6.87 -12.78
CA GLU A 286 14.90 -5.95 -13.46
C GLU A 286 14.68 -5.97 -14.99
N GLN A 287 14.50 -7.14 -15.60
CA GLN A 287 14.15 -7.22 -17.03
C GLN A 287 12.82 -6.54 -17.33
N ARG A 288 11.83 -6.72 -16.46
CA ARG A 288 10.54 -6.03 -16.57
C ARG A 288 10.68 -4.53 -16.46
N LYS A 289 11.47 -4.05 -15.51
CA LYS A 289 11.73 -2.63 -15.30
C LYS A 289 12.35 -1.99 -16.54
N GLN A 290 13.34 -2.64 -17.16
CA GLN A 290 13.94 -2.16 -18.41
C GLN A 290 12.91 -2.08 -19.54
N PHE A 291 12.10 -3.13 -19.72
CA PHE A 291 11.04 -3.13 -20.73
C PHE A 291 9.99 -2.01 -20.50
N LEU A 292 9.64 -1.73 -19.25
CA LEU A 292 8.74 -0.63 -18.91
C LEU A 292 9.37 0.75 -19.23
N LEU A 293 10.69 0.90 -19.08
CA LEU A 293 11.39 2.12 -19.50
C LEU A 293 11.36 2.30 -21.02
N ASP A 294 11.52 1.22 -21.79
CA ASP A 294 11.41 1.26 -23.25
C ASP A 294 10.00 1.68 -23.71
N ILE A 295 8.95 1.23 -23.00
CA ILE A 295 7.56 1.66 -23.27
C ILE A 295 7.40 3.18 -23.07
N VAL A 296 8.06 3.77 -22.08
CA VAL A 296 8.02 5.23 -21.86
C VAL A 296 8.59 5.97 -23.08
N GLU A 297 9.57 5.41 -23.77
CA GLU A 297 10.10 6.00 -25.01
C GLU A 297 9.03 6.02 -26.12
N VAL A 298 8.28 4.93 -26.29
CA VAL A 298 7.15 4.89 -27.24
C VAL A 298 6.07 5.91 -26.86
N GLN A 299 5.74 5.99 -25.57
CA GLN A 299 4.76 6.96 -25.05
C GLN A 299 5.19 8.41 -25.30
N LYS A 300 6.49 8.71 -25.23
CA LYS A 300 7.04 10.04 -25.56
C LYS A 300 6.72 10.44 -27.00
N TYR A 301 6.89 9.54 -27.97
CA TYR A 301 6.56 9.84 -29.37
C TYR A 301 5.07 10.07 -29.57
N PHE A 302 4.22 9.25 -28.96
CA PHE A 302 2.76 9.39 -29.02
C PHE A 302 2.29 10.73 -28.43
N ARG A 303 2.72 11.05 -27.21
CA ARG A 303 2.41 12.33 -26.54
C ARG A 303 2.91 13.52 -27.34
N GLY A 304 4.13 13.44 -27.88
CA GLY A 304 4.69 14.47 -28.76
C GLY A 304 3.88 14.64 -30.06
N GLY A 305 3.40 13.55 -30.65
CA GLY A 305 2.52 13.57 -31.82
C GLY A 305 1.20 14.27 -31.54
N GLN A 306 0.56 13.92 -30.42
CA GLN A 306 -0.68 14.54 -29.97
C GLN A 306 -0.51 16.04 -29.73
N ALA A 307 0.54 16.45 -29.02
CA ALA A 307 0.84 17.86 -28.75
C ALA A 307 1.08 18.68 -30.04
N ARG A 308 1.85 18.13 -30.99
CA ARG A 308 2.09 18.81 -32.29
C ARG A 308 0.83 18.94 -33.12
N ARG A 309 -0.03 17.93 -33.12
CA ARG A 309 -1.34 17.99 -33.79
C ARG A 309 -2.18 19.12 -33.21
N HIS A 310 -2.31 19.16 -31.89
CA HIS A 310 -3.07 20.19 -31.19
C HIS A 310 -2.51 21.60 -31.48
N PHE A 311 -1.18 21.76 -31.46
CA PHE A 311 -0.55 23.04 -31.80
C PHE A 311 -0.84 23.48 -33.25
N ARG A 312 -0.82 22.57 -34.22
CA ARG A 312 -1.15 22.88 -35.62
C ARG A 312 -2.59 23.33 -35.78
N GLU A 313 -3.54 22.66 -35.10
CA GLU A 313 -4.95 23.03 -35.09
C GLU A 313 -5.14 24.45 -34.52
N LEU A 314 -4.52 24.76 -33.37
CA LEU A 314 -4.54 26.11 -32.78
C LEU A 314 -3.91 27.16 -33.69
N LYS A 315 -2.74 26.86 -34.28
CA LYS A 315 -2.06 27.78 -35.22
C LYS A 315 -2.93 28.06 -36.44
N GLN A 316 -3.58 27.05 -37.00
CA GLN A 316 -4.49 27.23 -38.13
C GLN A 316 -5.66 28.13 -37.76
N GLY A 317 -6.28 27.91 -36.59
CA GLY A 317 -7.33 28.78 -36.07
C GLY A 317 -6.87 30.23 -35.90
N ALA A 318 -5.68 30.45 -35.33
CA ALA A 318 -5.09 31.78 -35.17
C ALA A 318 -4.82 32.47 -36.52
N MET A 319 -4.31 31.75 -37.52
CA MET A 319 -4.06 32.30 -38.86
C MET A 319 -5.36 32.73 -39.55
N ILE A 320 -6.43 31.94 -39.42
CA ILE A 320 -7.76 32.28 -39.96
C ILE A 320 -8.29 33.54 -39.25
N LEU A 321 -8.19 33.61 -37.93
CA LEU A 321 -8.62 34.80 -37.19
C LEU A 321 -7.84 36.05 -37.60
N GLN A 322 -6.51 35.94 -37.71
CA GLN A 322 -5.65 37.03 -38.16
C GLN A 322 -5.99 37.50 -39.57
N SER A 323 -6.31 36.59 -40.51
CA SER A 323 -6.67 36.96 -41.88
C SER A 323 -8.01 37.71 -41.92
N CYS A 324 -9.01 37.27 -41.13
CA CYS A 324 -10.28 37.97 -40.97
C CYS A 324 -10.08 39.39 -40.41
N ILE A 325 -9.27 39.55 -39.35
CA ILE A 325 -8.98 40.86 -38.74
C ILE A 325 -8.27 41.79 -39.73
N ARG A 326 -7.26 41.29 -40.46
CA ARG A 326 -6.56 42.09 -41.50
C ARG A 326 -7.52 42.51 -42.62
N GLY A 327 -8.41 41.61 -43.03
CA GLY A 327 -9.46 41.90 -44.01
C GLY A 327 -10.42 43.00 -43.54
N GLU A 328 -10.91 42.89 -42.31
CA GLU A 328 -11.82 43.88 -41.71
C GLU A 328 -11.15 45.25 -41.53
N ASN A 329 -9.90 45.29 -41.07
CA ASN A 329 -9.14 46.53 -40.96
C ASN A 329 -8.98 47.23 -42.32
N THR A 330 -8.78 46.47 -43.40
CA THR A 330 -8.68 47.01 -44.75
C THR A 330 -10.02 47.59 -45.22
N ARG A 331 -11.13 46.88 -44.99
CA ARG A 331 -12.49 47.37 -45.30
C ARG A 331 -12.82 48.64 -44.53
N ARG A 332 -12.49 48.71 -43.24
CA ARG A 332 -12.68 49.92 -42.41
C ARG A 332 -11.91 51.12 -42.97
N LYS A 333 -10.64 50.93 -43.36
CA LYS A 333 -9.82 51.98 -44.00
C LYS A 333 -10.44 52.45 -45.31
N TYR A 334 -10.89 51.52 -46.17
CA TYR A 334 -11.55 51.84 -47.43
C TYR A 334 -12.86 52.62 -47.22
N ASN A 335 -13.71 52.16 -46.30
CA ASN A 335 -14.97 52.83 -45.96
C ASN A 335 -14.73 54.25 -45.42
N HIS A 336 -13.69 54.44 -44.60
CA HIS A 336 -13.30 55.78 -44.13
C HIS A 336 -12.84 56.69 -45.29
N MET A 337 -12.06 56.17 -46.24
CA MET A 337 -11.66 56.90 -47.45
C MET A 337 -12.86 57.27 -48.34
N ILE A 338 -13.80 56.35 -48.56
CA ILE A 338 -15.02 56.61 -49.34
C ILE A 338 -15.87 57.67 -48.64
N LYS A 339 -16.11 57.57 -47.32
CA LYS A 339 -16.85 58.61 -46.57
C LYS A 339 -16.20 59.99 -46.75
N ARG A 340 -14.87 60.10 -46.68
CA ARG A 340 -14.14 61.36 -46.95
C ARG A 340 -14.34 61.87 -48.38
N ARG A 341 -14.34 61.00 -49.38
CA ARG A 341 -14.60 61.40 -50.79
C ARG A 341 -16.05 61.86 -50.97
N THR A 342 -17.00 61.12 -50.42
CA THR A 342 -18.44 61.43 -50.53
C THR A 342 -18.82 62.70 -49.76
N THR A 343 -18.11 63.09 -48.70
CA THR A 343 -18.31 64.40 -48.06
C THR A 343 -17.63 65.54 -48.83
N ASN A 344 -16.41 65.33 -49.32
CA ASN A 344 -15.63 66.39 -49.98
C ASN A 344 -16.08 66.68 -51.43
N ALA A 345 -16.56 65.68 -52.17
CA ALA A 345 -17.00 65.88 -53.56
C ALA A 345 -18.21 66.82 -53.66
N PRO A 346 -19.32 66.65 -52.91
CA PRO A 346 -20.41 67.61 -52.88
C PRO A 346 -19.98 68.99 -52.39
N LEU A 347 -19.13 69.07 -51.35
CA LEU A 347 -18.61 70.35 -50.86
C LEU A 347 -17.81 71.09 -51.94
N SER A 348 -17.01 70.39 -52.74
CA SER A 348 -16.28 70.99 -53.87
C SER A 348 -17.22 71.46 -54.98
N ILE A 349 -18.26 70.69 -55.29
CA ILE A 349 -19.27 71.03 -56.30
C ILE A 349 -20.10 72.24 -55.85
N ILE A 350 -20.52 72.27 -54.57
CA ILE A 350 -21.27 73.38 -53.97
C ILE A 350 -20.40 74.65 -53.96
N ARG A 351 -19.13 74.57 -53.53
CA ARG A 351 -18.19 75.70 -53.58
C ARG A 351 -18.00 76.22 -55.00
N GLY A 352 -17.81 75.33 -55.98
CA GLY A 352 -17.70 75.70 -57.39
C GLY A 352 -18.99 76.30 -57.96
N TRP A 353 -20.15 75.78 -57.58
CA TRP A 353 -21.46 76.33 -57.97
C TRP A 353 -21.71 77.71 -57.36
N LEU A 354 -21.39 77.92 -56.09
CA LEU A 354 -21.50 79.22 -55.41
C LEU A 354 -20.62 80.27 -56.10
N ALA A 355 -19.36 79.94 -56.41
CA ALA A 355 -18.46 80.81 -57.15
C ALA A 355 -19.01 81.18 -58.54
N ARG A 356 -19.52 80.19 -59.29
CA ARG A 356 -20.17 80.42 -60.59
C ARG A 356 -21.44 81.25 -60.50
N LYS A 357 -22.26 81.06 -59.45
CA LYS A 357 -23.47 81.84 -59.20
C LYS A 357 -23.13 83.31 -58.89
N GLN A 358 -22.12 83.57 -58.07
CA GLN A 358 -21.63 84.93 -57.82
C GLN A 358 -21.15 85.60 -59.10
N PHE A 359 -20.32 84.91 -59.90
CA PHE A 359 -19.85 85.42 -61.19
C PHE A 359 -21.00 85.74 -62.16
N ASN A 360 -21.94 84.81 -62.32
CA ASN A 360 -23.10 85.00 -63.20
C ASN A 360 -24.07 86.07 -62.69
N SER A 361 -24.20 86.26 -61.38
CA SER A 361 -24.98 87.37 -60.81
C SER A 361 -24.35 88.72 -61.17
N MET A 362 -23.03 88.83 -61.05
CA MET A 362 -22.31 90.03 -61.50
C MET A 362 -22.43 90.25 -63.01
N HIS A 363 -22.39 89.18 -63.82
CA HIS A 363 -22.55 89.27 -65.27
C HIS A 363 -23.98 89.63 -65.70
N LYS A 364 -25.01 89.07 -65.06
CA LYS A 364 -26.42 89.44 -65.29
C LYS A 364 -26.72 90.87 -64.85
N MET A 365 -26.08 91.36 -63.79
CA MET A 365 -26.20 92.76 -63.38
C MET A 365 -25.58 93.71 -64.43
N LYS A 366 -24.51 93.28 -65.12
CA LYS A 366 -23.92 93.99 -66.27
C LYS A 366 -24.75 93.87 -67.57
N GLN A 367 -25.49 92.79 -67.78
CA GLN A 367 -26.36 92.60 -68.95
C GLN A 367 -27.75 93.25 -68.81
N LEU A 368 -28.30 93.37 -67.59
CA LEU A 368 -29.57 94.09 -67.34
C LEU A 368 -29.45 95.61 -67.54
N THR A 369 -28.23 96.16 -67.53
CA THR A 369 -27.93 97.52 -67.98
C THR A 369 -27.82 97.67 -69.50
N HIS A 370 -27.85 96.58 -70.28
CA HIS A 370 -27.53 96.61 -71.72
C HIS A 370 -28.66 96.14 -72.66
N GLU A 371 -29.80 95.65 -72.16
CA GLU A 371 -30.88 95.18 -73.04
C GLU A 371 -32.27 95.65 -72.58
N ASN A 372 -32.53 96.93 -72.80
CA ASN A 372 -33.85 97.50 -72.97
C ASN A 372 -34.12 97.62 -74.48
N SER A 373 -34.28 96.49 -75.18
CA SER A 373 -34.86 96.44 -76.53
C SER A 373 -35.21 95.01 -76.92
N ASN A 374 -36.51 94.71 -76.81
CA ASN A 374 -37.29 93.77 -77.64
C ASN A 374 -37.06 92.27 -77.42
N PHE A 375 -37.91 91.60 -76.61
CA PHE A 375 -39.18 90.92 -76.99
C PHE A 375 -38.98 89.83 -78.08
N LYS A 376 -39.45 88.57 -77.99
CA LYS A 376 -40.70 88.01 -77.43
C LYS A 376 -40.67 86.46 -77.51
N ARG A 377 -41.01 85.77 -76.41
CA ARG A 377 -41.95 84.62 -76.23
C ARG A 377 -42.18 83.64 -77.43
N LYS A 378 -42.19 82.29 -77.31
CA LYS A 378 -42.98 81.37 -76.42
C LYS A 378 -42.74 79.85 -76.82
N PRO A 379 -43.36 78.79 -76.23
CA PRO A 379 -42.66 77.58 -75.70
C PRO A 379 -43.27 76.19 -76.06
N GLY A 380 -42.66 75.09 -75.58
CA GLY A 380 -43.33 73.75 -75.40
C GLY A 380 -42.32 72.59 -75.26
N LYS A 381 -42.24 71.85 -74.12
CA LYS A 381 -43.03 70.67 -73.64
C LYS A 381 -42.73 69.39 -74.47
N LYS A 382 -42.31 68.20 -73.98
CA LYS A 382 -42.72 67.25 -72.89
C LYS A 382 -41.61 66.17 -72.68
N ILE A 383 -41.27 65.64 -71.49
CA ILE A 383 -41.85 64.55 -70.60
C ILE A 383 -41.57 63.09 -71.05
N LEU A 384 -41.39 62.20 -70.04
CA LEU A 384 -41.39 60.71 -69.95
C LEU A 384 -39.98 60.06 -69.87
N GLU A 385 -39.65 59.08 -69.01
CA GLU A 385 -40.45 58.23 -68.11
C GLU A 385 -39.56 57.49 -67.08
N VAL A 386 -40.22 56.95 -66.06
CA VAL A 386 -39.75 56.10 -64.96
C VAL A 386 -39.43 54.68 -65.43
N LYS A 387 -38.41 54.01 -64.87
CA LYS A 387 -38.38 52.55 -64.67
C LYS A 387 -37.36 52.18 -63.57
N VAL A 388 -37.84 51.78 -62.39
CA VAL A 388 -38.09 50.40 -61.92
C VAL A 388 -36.81 49.70 -61.44
N ILE A 389 -36.82 49.43 -60.13
CA ILE A 389 -35.90 48.60 -59.36
C ILE A 389 -36.13 47.12 -59.72
N PRO A 390 -35.08 46.33 -60.04
CA PRO A 390 -35.16 44.88 -59.95
C PRO A 390 -34.69 44.36 -58.59
N LYS A 391 -35.57 43.58 -57.97
CA LYS A 391 -35.33 42.69 -56.84
C LYS A 391 -34.47 41.51 -57.31
N GLU A 392 -33.27 41.33 -56.78
CA GLU A 392 -32.49 40.09 -56.99
C GLU A 392 -31.48 39.79 -55.88
N GLN A 393 -31.74 40.28 -54.66
CA GLN A 393 -30.84 40.10 -53.50
C GLN A 393 -31.43 39.31 -52.34
N VAL A 394 -32.55 38.59 -52.55
CA VAL A 394 -33.28 37.93 -51.45
C VAL A 394 -32.93 36.45 -51.27
N ASP A 395 -32.33 35.77 -52.25
CA ASP A 395 -32.22 34.30 -52.20
C ASP A 395 -30.89 33.75 -51.60
N ILE A 396 -29.81 34.55 -51.60
CA ILE A 396 -28.49 34.08 -51.12
C ILE A 396 -28.36 34.20 -49.59
N GLN A 397 -29.12 35.10 -48.98
CA GLN A 397 -29.04 35.39 -47.54
C GLN A 397 -29.79 34.36 -46.68
N GLY A 398 -30.81 33.68 -47.23
CA GLY A 398 -31.56 32.62 -46.56
C GLY A 398 -30.78 31.30 -46.42
N SER A 399 -29.98 30.94 -47.44
CA SER A 399 -29.20 29.68 -47.44
C SER A 399 -28.09 29.66 -46.38
N ILE A 400 -27.39 30.78 -46.18
CA ILE A 400 -26.31 30.89 -45.18
C ILE A 400 -26.87 30.92 -43.74
N LEU A 401 -28.04 31.56 -43.55
CA LEU A 401 -28.70 31.62 -42.25
C LEU A 401 -29.19 30.23 -41.78
N ALA A 402 -29.72 29.42 -42.71
CA ALA A 402 -30.17 28.06 -42.43
C ALA A 402 -29.01 27.11 -42.05
N GLU A 403 -27.87 27.21 -42.73
CA GLU A 403 -26.65 26.43 -42.44
C GLU A 403 -26.10 26.79 -41.04
N LEU A 404 -26.11 28.07 -40.66
CA LEU A 404 -25.68 28.51 -39.32
C LEU A 404 -26.65 28.03 -38.23
N GLN A 405 -27.95 28.12 -38.45
CA GLN A 405 -28.96 27.60 -37.50
C GLN A 405 -28.78 26.10 -37.26
N LYS A 406 -28.49 25.32 -38.31
CA LYS A 406 -28.25 23.88 -38.18
C LYS A 406 -27.02 23.54 -37.33
N ARG A 407 -25.95 24.35 -37.41
CA ARG A 407 -24.74 24.16 -36.59
C ARG A 407 -24.97 24.55 -35.13
N VAL A 408 -25.74 25.60 -34.88
CA VAL A 408 -26.12 26.02 -33.53
C VAL A 408 -26.94 24.92 -32.85
N VAL A 409 -27.97 24.40 -33.51
CA VAL A 409 -28.79 23.30 -32.96
C VAL A 409 -27.96 22.05 -32.67
N LYS A 410 -27.02 21.69 -33.56
CA LYS A 410 -26.11 20.55 -33.33
C LYS A 410 -25.18 20.77 -32.13
N ALA A 411 -24.68 22.00 -31.95
CA ALA A 411 -23.86 22.36 -30.79
C ALA A 411 -24.67 22.33 -29.49
N GLU A 412 -25.89 22.86 -29.49
CA GLU A 412 -26.81 22.83 -28.35
C GLU A 412 -27.15 21.41 -27.91
N VAL A 413 -27.44 20.50 -28.84
CA VAL A 413 -27.68 19.08 -28.54
C VAL A 413 -26.43 18.42 -27.93
N THR A 414 -25.25 18.75 -28.45
CA THR A 414 -23.99 18.19 -27.92
C THR A 414 -23.70 18.69 -26.50
N VAL A 415 -23.97 19.98 -26.23
CA VAL A 415 -23.82 20.57 -24.89
C VAL A 415 -24.82 19.92 -23.92
N ALA A 416 -26.09 19.79 -24.30
CA ALA A 416 -27.10 19.14 -23.48
C ALA A 416 -26.72 17.69 -23.14
N GLN A 417 -26.19 16.92 -24.10
CA GLN A 417 -25.71 15.56 -23.86
C GLN A 417 -24.51 15.51 -22.90
N LYS A 418 -23.58 16.47 -23.00
CA LYS A 418 -22.44 16.57 -22.07
C LYS A 418 -22.84 17.03 -20.68
N GLU A 419 -23.88 17.85 -20.56
CA GLU A 419 -24.46 18.23 -19.26
C GLU A 419 -25.17 17.05 -18.59
N GLU A 420 -25.85 16.19 -19.35
CA GLU A 420 -26.42 14.92 -18.86
C GLU A 420 -25.34 13.99 -18.30
N GLU A 421 -24.27 13.76 -19.08
CA GLU A 421 -23.12 12.93 -18.66
C GLU A 421 -22.44 13.49 -17.40
N ASN A 422 -22.25 14.81 -17.33
CA ASN A 422 -21.69 15.46 -16.14
C ASN A 422 -22.59 15.33 -14.90
N ARG A 423 -23.92 15.37 -15.07
CA ARG A 423 -24.87 15.13 -13.98
C ARG A 423 -24.79 13.67 -13.50
N ALA A 424 -24.72 12.72 -14.41
CA ALA A 424 -24.58 11.30 -14.07
C ALA A 424 -23.27 11.02 -13.31
N LEU A 425 -22.15 11.60 -13.76
CA LEU A 425 -20.85 11.46 -13.08
C LEU A 425 -20.85 12.10 -11.69
N LYS A 426 -21.49 13.27 -11.52
CA LYS A 426 -21.64 13.90 -10.19
C LYS A 426 -22.45 13.03 -9.23
N ASN A 427 -23.52 12.40 -9.72
CA ASN A 427 -24.32 11.48 -8.90
C ASN A 427 -23.53 10.24 -8.48
N GLN A 428 -22.71 9.67 -9.39
CA GLN A 428 -21.82 8.55 -9.05
C GLN A 428 -20.76 8.96 -8.01
N LEU A 429 -20.19 10.15 -8.13
CA LEU A 429 -19.25 10.69 -7.14
C LEU A 429 -19.89 10.81 -5.76
N GLN A 430 -21.07 11.40 -5.66
CA GLN A 430 -21.81 11.51 -4.40
C GLN A 430 -22.16 10.14 -3.80
N GLN A 431 -22.49 9.16 -4.63
CA GLN A 431 -22.78 7.81 -4.16
C GLN A 431 -21.53 7.11 -3.61
N ASN A 432 -20.37 7.32 -4.25
CA ASN A 432 -19.09 6.80 -3.78
C ASN A 432 -18.63 7.48 -2.50
N GLU A 433 -18.80 8.80 -2.37
CA GLU A 433 -18.51 9.53 -1.13
C GLU A 433 -19.37 9.03 0.04
N LYS A 434 -20.67 8.81 -0.17
CA LYS A 434 -21.55 8.22 0.86
C LYS A 434 -21.08 6.83 1.28
N ARG A 435 -20.72 5.97 0.33
CA ARG A 435 -20.16 4.63 0.64
C ARG A 435 -18.88 4.75 1.45
N TRP A 436 -18.00 5.67 1.09
CA TRP A 436 -16.75 5.92 1.81
C TRP A 436 -17.01 6.31 3.26
N LEU A 437 -17.92 7.27 3.50
CA LEU A 437 -18.31 7.69 4.85
C LEU A 437 -18.93 6.54 5.67
N ASP A 438 -19.74 5.67 5.04
CA ASP A 438 -20.29 4.48 5.71
C ASP A 438 -19.18 3.48 6.11
N TYR A 439 -18.17 3.29 5.26
CA TYR A 439 -17.02 2.44 5.58
C TYR A 439 -16.20 3.03 6.74
N GLU A 440 -15.95 4.34 6.70
CA GLU A 440 -15.21 5.04 7.75
C GLU A 440 -15.93 4.96 9.11
N ALA A 441 -17.26 5.13 9.12
CA ALA A 441 -18.07 4.95 10.32
C ALA A 441 -18.01 3.51 10.88
N LYS A 442 -18.06 2.50 10.01
CA LYS A 442 -17.94 1.09 10.41
C LYS A 442 -16.57 0.77 10.99
N MET A 443 -15.50 1.29 10.39
CA MET A 443 -14.14 1.11 10.90
C MET A 443 -13.98 1.75 12.28
N LYS A 444 -14.51 2.96 12.46
CA LYS A 444 -14.47 3.65 13.75
C LYS A 444 -15.26 2.92 14.84
N ALA A 445 -16.45 2.42 14.52
CA ALA A 445 -17.24 1.61 15.46
C ALA A 445 -16.54 0.29 15.85
N MET A 446 -15.83 -0.34 14.89
CA MET A 446 -15.03 -1.54 15.17
C MET A 446 -13.84 -1.24 16.07
N GLU A 447 -13.18 -0.10 15.86
CA GLU A 447 -12.08 0.38 16.70
C GLU A 447 -12.54 0.71 18.12
N GLU A 448 -13.68 1.39 18.28
CA GLU A 448 -14.27 1.68 19.59
C GLU A 448 -14.65 0.40 20.34
N MET A 449 -15.24 -0.59 19.66
CA MET A 449 -15.57 -1.88 20.24
C MET A 449 -14.31 -2.64 20.70
N TRP A 450 -13.24 -2.60 19.89
CA TRP A 450 -11.96 -3.19 20.26
C TRP A 450 -11.35 -2.50 21.48
N GLN A 451 -11.39 -1.17 21.54
CA GLN A 451 -10.93 -0.41 22.71
C GLN A 451 -11.74 -0.72 23.97
N MET A 452 -13.06 -0.86 23.87
CA MET A 452 -13.89 -1.27 25.01
C MET A 452 -13.55 -2.68 25.51
N GLN A 453 -13.30 -3.62 24.60
CA GLN A 453 -12.86 -4.96 24.97
C GLN A 453 -11.49 -4.94 25.67
N MET A 454 -10.55 -4.14 25.17
CA MET A 454 -9.24 -3.96 25.79
C MET A 454 -9.35 -3.32 27.18
N ALA A 455 -10.16 -2.28 27.34
CA ALA A 455 -10.41 -1.64 28.63
C ALA A 455 -11.08 -2.59 29.63
N SER A 456 -12.03 -3.42 29.18
CA SER A 456 -12.67 -4.45 30.01
C SER A 456 -11.67 -5.50 30.48
N LEU A 457 -10.77 -5.97 29.60
CA LEU A 457 -9.70 -6.89 29.96
C LEU A 457 -8.71 -6.27 30.95
N GLN A 458 -8.35 -5.00 30.76
CA GLN A 458 -7.49 -4.26 31.70
C GLN A 458 -8.15 -4.05 33.06
N SER A 459 -9.45 -3.73 33.10
CA SER A 459 -10.22 -3.59 34.35
C SER A 459 -10.33 -4.92 35.09
N CYS A 460 -10.55 -6.02 34.36
CA CYS A 460 -10.60 -7.37 34.92
C CYS A 460 -9.23 -7.80 35.50
N CYS A 461 -8.13 -7.40 34.86
CA CYS A 461 -6.78 -7.61 35.39
C CYS A 461 -6.49 -6.72 36.62
N SER A 462 -6.98 -5.48 36.64
CA SER A 462 -6.78 -4.54 37.75
C SER A 462 -7.57 -4.91 39.01
N GLN A 463 -8.78 -5.46 38.86
CA GLN A 463 -9.56 -6.00 39.97
C GLN A 463 -8.93 -7.25 40.59
N LYS A 464 -8.22 -8.07 39.81
CA LYS A 464 -7.42 -9.20 40.34
C LYS A 464 -6.14 -8.75 41.05
N GLY A 465 -5.61 -7.57 40.73
CA GLY A 465 -4.44 -6.98 41.41
C GLY A 465 -4.76 -6.23 42.71
N SER A 466 -6.03 -5.97 43.02
CA SER A 466 -6.45 -5.25 44.24
C SER A 466 -6.99 -6.17 45.34
N CYS A 467 -6.96 -7.50 45.12
CA CYS A 467 -7.45 -8.52 46.05
C CYS A 467 -6.32 -9.46 46.54
N CYS A 468 -5.07 -8.99 46.51
CA CYS A 468 -3.92 -9.66 47.12
C CYS A 468 -3.28 -8.73 48.15
#